data_AF-A0A2M8H964-F1
#
_entry.id   AF-A0A2M8H964-F1
#
_cell.length_a   1.000
_cell.length_b   1.000
_cell.length_c   1.000
_cell.angle_alpha   90.00
_cell.angle_beta   90.00
_cell.angle_gamma   90.00
#
_symmetry.space_group_name_H-M   'P 1'
#
loop_
_entity.id
_entity.type
_entity.pdbx_description
1 polymer ?
#
loop_
_entity_poly.entity_id
_entity_poly.type
_entity_poly.pdbx_seq_one_letter_code
_entity_poly.pdbx_strand_id
1 'polypeptide(L)'
;MFFLNWVKGLRSPVQLWAEFSLGAKQVNKLARNFGILLVLFSIYFLISYVLESHFFDQVEAEKEINAGFMSLQQYINSINGLVDSASDFSLFSFLGFWISVGITLKIFNGKDAGATPSIIKKLIRWGGVVVVIFGHFIWNAAANFNFGYMWKDGLPKEPISVSEYLAEVNYVVDSMHTIVGAANYSYVICLVMILLFSRIR
;
A
#
# COMPACT_ATOMS: atom_id res chain seq x y z
N MET A 1 -10.02 63.87 6.02
CA MET A 1 -9.34 62.96 5.08
C MET A 1 -9.28 61.50 5.54
N PHE A 2 -9.27 61.20 6.85
CA PHE A 2 -9.16 59.84 7.39
C PHE A 2 -10.40 58.93 7.14
N PHE A 3 -11.61 59.48 7.11
CA PHE A 3 -12.86 58.70 6.96
C PHE A 3 -13.08 58.12 5.55
N LEU A 4 -12.57 58.78 4.50
CA LEU A 4 -12.71 58.34 3.10
C LEU A 4 -11.77 57.16 2.76
N ASN A 5 -10.69 56.96 3.52
CA ASN A 5 -9.81 55.80 3.35
C ASN A 5 -10.35 54.54 4.05
N TRP A 6 -11.22 54.68 5.06
CA TRP A 6 -11.83 53.55 5.76
C TRP A 6 -12.89 52.84 4.88
N VAL A 7 -13.69 53.61 4.14
CA VAL A 7 -14.73 53.08 3.23
C VAL A 7 -14.15 52.34 2.02
N LYS A 8 -12.94 52.71 1.57
CA LYS A 8 -12.24 52.01 0.48
C LYS A 8 -11.68 50.64 0.86
N GLY A 9 -11.60 50.31 2.16
CA GLY A 9 -11.15 49.02 2.67
C GLY A 9 -12.28 48.01 2.96
N LEU A 10 -13.55 48.44 2.91
CA LEU A 10 -14.71 47.59 3.13
C LEU A 10 -14.98 46.78 1.85
N ARG A 11 -14.62 45.49 1.88
CA ARG A 11 -14.93 44.54 0.81
C ARG A 11 -16.43 44.56 0.53
N SER A 12 -16.80 44.58 -0.74
CA SER A 12 -18.22 44.56 -1.10
C SER A 12 -18.83 43.21 -0.72
N PRO A 13 -20.13 43.16 -0.37
CA PRO A 13 -20.83 41.90 -0.11
C PRO A 13 -20.68 40.89 -1.26
N VAL A 14 -20.56 41.37 -2.50
CA VAL A 14 -20.33 40.56 -3.71
C VAL A 14 -18.94 39.93 -3.72
N GLN A 15 -17.90 40.65 -3.27
CA GLN A 15 -16.54 40.10 -3.13
C GLN A 15 -16.48 39.04 -2.03
N LEU A 16 -17.12 39.29 -0.88
CA LEU A 16 -17.24 38.32 0.19
C LEU A 16 -17.97 37.05 -0.28
N TRP A 17 -19.07 37.20 -1.03
CA TRP A 17 -19.82 36.07 -1.57
C TRP A 17 -19.04 35.28 -2.64
N ALA A 18 -18.28 35.96 -3.49
CA ALA A 18 -17.42 35.33 -4.49
C ALA A 18 -16.32 34.47 -3.82
N GLU A 19 -15.65 35.02 -2.80
CA GLU A 19 -14.64 34.32 -2.00
C GLU A 19 -15.24 33.12 -1.25
N PHE A 20 -16.43 33.28 -0.64
CA PHE A 20 -17.14 32.20 0.03
C PHE A 20 -17.54 31.08 -0.95
N SER A 21 -18.01 31.44 -2.15
CA SER A 21 -18.41 30.47 -3.18
C SER A 21 -17.21 29.71 -3.77
N LEU A 22 -16.07 30.39 -3.92
CA LEU A 22 -14.80 29.79 -4.35
C LEU A 22 -14.28 28.83 -3.28
N GLY A 23 -14.30 29.25 -2.01
CA GLY A 23 -13.97 28.39 -0.87
C GLY A 23 -14.86 27.15 -0.80
N ALA A 24 -16.17 27.31 -0.95
CA ALA A 24 -17.13 26.20 -0.96
C ALA A 24 -16.92 25.22 -2.13
N LYS A 25 -16.62 25.73 -3.33
CA LYS A 25 -16.26 24.89 -4.49
C LYS A 25 -14.95 24.13 -4.28
N GLN A 26 -13.96 24.75 -3.64
CA GLN A 26 -12.66 24.15 -3.37
C GLN A 26 -12.77 23.05 -2.30
N VAL A 27 -13.55 23.29 -1.25
CA VAL A 27 -13.87 22.31 -0.20
C VAL A 27 -14.65 21.12 -0.77
N ASN A 28 -15.67 21.36 -1.60
CA ASN A 28 -16.42 20.28 -2.25
C ASN A 28 -15.56 19.42 -3.18
N LYS A 29 -14.61 20.03 -3.91
CA LYS A 29 -13.66 19.30 -4.76
C LYS A 29 -12.70 18.44 -3.93
N LEU A 30 -12.19 18.97 -2.81
CA LEU A 30 -11.30 18.24 -1.91
C LEU A 30 -12.05 17.07 -1.25
N ALA A 31 -13.25 17.30 -0.72
CA ALA A 31 -14.07 16.27 -0.10
C ALA A 31 -14.42 15.15 -1.09
N ARG A 32 -14.78 15.49 -2.34
CA ARG A 32 -15.03 14.50 -3.40
C ARG A 32 -13.79 13.66 -3.71
N ASN A 33 -12.64 14.32 -3.86
CA ASN A 33 -11.37 13.64 -4.15
C ASN A 33 -10.94 12.72 -3.00
N PHE A 34 -11.13 13.15 -1.76
CA PHE A 34 -10.87 12.33 -0.58
C PHE A 34 -11.82 11.13 -0.50
N GLY A 35 -13.11 11.33 -0.80
CA GLY A 35 -14.08 10.24 -0.87
C GLY A 35 -13.72 9.18 -1.92
N ILE A 36 -13.25 9.58 -3.10
CA ILE A 36 -12.76 8.65 -4.14
C ILE A 36 -11.56 7.84 -3.62
N LEU A 37 -10.59 8.50 -2.99
CA LEU A 37 -9.43 7.82 -2.42
C LEU A 37 -9.82 6.82 -1.34
N LEU A 38 -10.75 7.20 -0.46
CA LEU A 38 -11.24 6.33 0.60
C LEU A 38 -11.88 5.07 0.02
N VAL A 39 -12.76 5.20 -0.98
CA VAL A 39 -13.39 4.05 -1.64
C VAL A 39 -12.35 3.14 -2.31
N LEU A 40 -11.37 3.70 -3.02
CA LEU A 40 -10.32 2.91 -3.67
C LEU A 40 -9.45 2.17 -2.66
N PHE A 41 -9.09 2.83 -1.55
CA PHE A 41 -8.35 2.18 -0.47
C PHE A 41 -9.17 1.10 0.21
N SER A 42 -10.46 1.32 0.45
CA SER A 42 -11.34 0.29 1.00
C SER A 42 -11.43 -0.94 0.09
N ILE A 43 -11.52 -0.76 -1.22
CA ILE A 43 -11.51 -1.88 -2.19
C ILE A 43 -10.16 -2.61 -2.13
N TYR A 44 -9.05 -1.88 -2.13
CA TYR A 44 -7.71 -2.49 -2.02
C TYR A 44 -7.58 -3.33 -0.74
N PHE A 45 -7.89 -2.76 0.42
CA PHE A 45 -7.79 -3.46 1.70
C PHE A 45 -8.73 -4.67 1.78
N LEU A 46 -9.93 -4.59 1.17
CA LEU A 46 -10.86 -5.71 1.12
C LEU A 46 -10.28 -6.87 0.29
N ILE A 47 -9.71 -6.58 -0.88
CA ILE A 47 -9.10 -7.62 -1.72
C ILE A 47 -7.86 -8.20 -1.03
N SER A 48 -6.99 -7.35 -0.45
CA SER A 48 -5.85 -7.82 0.34
C SER A 48 -6.30 -8.76 1.46
N TYR A 49 -7.33 -8.39 2.21
CA TYR A 49 -7.85 -9.22 3.29
C TYR A 49 -8.36 -10.58 2.79
N VAL A 50 -9.09 -10.62 1.68
CA VAL A 50 -9.58 -11.87 1.09
C VAL A 50 -8.43 -12.77 0.61
N LEU A 51 -7.41 -12.19 -0.02
CA LEU A 51 -6.23 -12.95 -0.47
C LEU A 51 -5.42 -13.48 0.72
N GLU A 52 -5.25 -12.68 1.77
CA GLU A 52 -4.60 -13.10 3.00
C GLU A 52 -5.38 -14.22 3.69
N SER A 53 -6.71 -14.12 3.80
CA SER A 53 -7.52 -15.18 4.42
C SER A 53 -7.43 -16.48 3.63
N HIS A 54 -7.53 -16.40 2.29
CA HIS A 54 -7.43 -17.59 1.44
C HIS A 54 -6.08 -18.32 1.61
N PHE A 55 -4.98 -17.56 1.74
CA PHE A 55 -3.68 -18.14 2.04
C PHE A 55 -3.68 -18.87 3.39
N PHE A 56 -4.20 -18.25 4.46
CA PHE A 56 -4.22 -18.88 5.78
C PHE A 56 -5.17 -20.07 5.87
N ASP A 57 -6.31 -20.04 5.17
CA ASP A 57 -7.23 -21.18 5.05
C ASP A 57 -6.51 -22.37 4.39
N GLN A 58 -5.71 -22.11 3.35
CA GLN A 58 -4.89 -23.13 2.70
C GLN A 58 -3.81 -23.68 3.65
N VAL A 59 -3.11 -22.81 4.40
CA VAL A 59 -2.11 -23.24 5.40
C VAL A 59 -2.74 -24.12 6.48
N GLU A 60 -3.94 -23.80 6.94
CA GLU A 60 -4.63 -24.60 7.96
C GLU A 60 -4.99 -25.98 7.41
N ALA A 61 -5.52 -26.06 6.18
CA ALA A 61 -5.79 -27.33 5.52
C ALA A 61 -4.53 -28.21 5.33
N GLU A 62 -3.41 -27.58 4.97
CA GLU A 62 -2.11 -28.25 4.84
C GLU A 62 -1.56 -28.75 6.20
N LYS A 63 -1.82 -28.02 7.29
CA LYS A 63 -1.42 -28.43 8.66
C LYS A 63 -2.24 -29.60 9.22
N GLU A 64 -3.45 -29.82 8.72
CA GLU A 64 -4.31 -30.93 9.15
C GLU A 64 -3.95 -32.29 8.52
N ILE A 65 -2.96 -32.33 7.61
CA ILE A 65 -2.52 -33.57 6.96
C ILE A 65 -1.90 -34.53 8.00
N ASN A 66 -2.68 -35.53 8.42
CA ASN A 66 -2.31 -36.53 9.43
C ASN A 66 -1.50 -37.72 8.89
N ALA A 67 -0.61 -37.50 7.93
CA ALA A 67 0.31 -38.54 7.48
C ALA A 67 1.58 -38.54 8.36
N GLY A 68 2.23 -39.69 8.58
CA GLY A 68 3.57 -39.70 9.19
C GLY A 68 4.66 -39.23 8.21
N PHE A 69 4.43 -39.46 6.92
CA PHE A 69 5.36 -39.21 5.82
C PHE A 69 4.61 -38.79 4.56
N MET A 70 5.25 -38.02 3.69
CA MET A 70 4.72 -37.64 2.37
C MET A 70 5.71 -37.98 1.24
N SER A 71 5.20 -38.18 0.04
CA SER A 71 6.06 -38.32 -1.16
C SER A 71 6.60 -36.95 -1.60
N LEU A 72 7.73 -36.95 -2.30
CA LEU A 72 8.34 -35.74 -2.84
C LEU A 72 7.39 -34.98 -3.77
N GLN A 73 6.58 -35.70 -4.54
CA GLN A 73 5.60 -35.06 -5.41
C GLN A 73 4.49 -34.34 -4.61
N GLN A 74 3.99 -34.96 -3.54
CA GLN A 74 3.00 -34.32 -2.67
C GLN A 74 3.60 -33.08 -1.99
N TYR A 75 4.85 -33.19 -1.52
CA TYR A 75 5.58 -32.09 -0.90
C TYR A 75 5.72 -30.90 -1.84
N ILE A 76 6.26 -31.13 -3.04
CA ILE A 76 6.49 -30.06 -4.02
C ILE A 76 5.16 -29.39 -4.41
N ASN A 77 4.11 -30.18 -4.67
CA ASN A 77 2.82 -29.63 -5.08
C ASN A 77 2.20 -28.76 -3.98
N SER A 78 2.27 -29.21 -2.73
CA SER A 78 1.74 -28.48 -1.57
C SER A 78 2.50 -27.18 -1.33
N ILE A 79 3.84 -27.24 -1.24
CA ILE A 79 4.68 -26.06 -1.01
C ILE A 79 4.55 -25.05 -2.16
N ASN A 80 4.57 -25.50 -3.42
CA ASN A 80 4.39 -24.58 -4.55
C ASN A 80 3.00 -23.94 -4.52
N GLY A 81 1.95 -24.67 -4.14
CA GLY A 81 0.61 -24.09 -3.98
C GLY A 81 0.58 -22.95 -2.95
N LEU A 82 1.27 -23.11 -1.82
CA LEU A 82 1.39 -22.05 -0.81
C LEU A 82 2.22 -20.87 -1.29
N VAL A 83 3.35 -21.14 -1.97
CA VAL A 83 4.22 -20.10 -2.54
C VAL A 83 3.50 -19.31 -3.62
N ASP A 84 2.74 -19.96 -4.50
CA ASP A 84 1.95 -19.32 -5.54
C ASP A 84 0.89 -18.37 -4.93
N SER A 85 0.17 -18.82 -3.91
CA SER A 85 -0.81 -17.99 -3.20
C SER A 85 -0.16 -16.77 -2.53
N ALA A 86 1.00 -16.95 -1.88
CA ALA A 86 1.74 -15.84 -1.28
C ALA A 86 2.30 -14.87 -2.33
N SER A 87 2.73 -15.40 -3.49
CA SER A 87 3.20 -14.62 -4.64
C SER A 87 2.09 -13.78 -5.25
N ASP A 88 0.87 -14.32 -5.38
CA ASP A 88 -0.30 -13.59 -5.87
C ASP A 88 -0.64 -12.41 -4.95
N PHE A 89 -0.61 -12.62 -3.62
CA PHE A 89 -0.77 -11.53 -2.66
C PHE A 89 0.32 -10.47 -2.81
N SER A 90 1.59 -10.89 -2.93
CA SER A 90 2.74 -10.01 -3.11
C SER A 90 2.60 -9.13 -4.37
N LEU A 91 2.23 -9.72 -5.50
CA LEU A 91 1.98 -9.02 -6.76
C LEU A 91 0.81 -8.05 -6.65
N PHE A 92 -0.30 -8.49 -6.06
CA PHE A 92 -1.46 -7.62 -5.83
C PHE A 92 -1.10 -6.43 -4.94
N SER A 93 -0.40 -6.70 -3.83
CA SER A 93 0.05 -5.69 -2.88
C SER A 93 0.93 -4.64 -3.56
N PHE A 94 1.92 -5.10 -4.32
CA PHE A 94 2.85 -4.24 -5.04
C PHE A 94 2.13 -3.37 -6.08
N LEU A 95 1.34 -3.99 -6.97
CA LEU A 95 0.63 -3.26 -8.02
C LEU A 95 -0.42 -2.30 -7.44
N GLY A 96 -1.18 -2.76 -6.44
CA GLY A 96 -2.18 -1.97 -5.75
C GLY A 96 -1.57 -0.73 -5.09
N PHE A 97 -0.41 -0.88 -4.46
CA PHE A 97 0.36 0.23 -3.90
C PHE A 97 0.72 1.27 -4.97
N TRP A 98 1.25 0.84 -6.12
CA TRP A 98 1.64 1.75 -7.20
C TRP A 98 0.46 2.48 -7.84
N ILE A 99 -0.65 1.76 -8.07
CA ILE A 99 -1.89 2.35 -8.57
C ILE A 99 -2.40 3.41 -7.58
N SER A 100 -2.40 3.08 -6.30
CA SER A 100 -2.79 3.96 -5.20
C SER A 100 -1.96 5.23 -5.16
N VAL A 101 -0.63 5.12 -5.21
CA VAL A 101 0.28 6.27 -5.26
C VAL A 101 0.03 7.12 -6.51
N GLY A 102 -0.10 6.50 -7.67
CA GLY A 102 -0.32 7.21 -8.95
C GLY A 102 -1.64 8.01 -8.96
N ILE A 103 -2.74 7.40 -8.50
CA ILE A 103 -4.04 8.07 -8.38
C ILE A 103 -3.95 9.21 -7.38
N THR A 104 -3.34 8.97 -6.23
CA THR A 104 -3.23 9.96 -5.16
C THR A 104 -2.39 11.16 -5.61
N LEU A 105 -1.24 10.93 -6.24
CA LEU A 105 -0.42 11.97 -6.83
C LEU A 105 -1.20 12.75 -7.91
N LYS A 106 -1.97 12.08 -8.77
CA LYS A 106 -2.79 12.75 -9.80
C LYS A 106 -3.86 13.65 -9.19
N ILE A 107 -4.51 13.20 -8.12
CA ILE A 107 -5.54 13.94 -7.39
C ILE A 107 -4.96 15.19 -6.71
N PHE A 108 -3.78 15.08 -6.09
CA PHE A 108 -3.16 16.17 -5.32
C PHE A 108 -2.16 17.03 -6.12
N ASN A 109 -1.72 16.62 -7.31
CA ASN A 109 -0.92 17.46 -8.25
C ASN A 109 -1.76 18.41 -9.10
N GLY A 110 -3.04 18.62 -8.77
CA GLY A 110 -3.85 19.64 -9.43
C GLY A 110 -3.12 20.99 -9.42
N LYS A 111 -2.88 21.56 -10.61
CA LYS A 111 -2.26 22.88 -10.80
C LYS A 111 -3.00 23.92 -9.97
N ASP A 112 -2.48 24.29 -8.80
CA ASP A 112 -2.84 25.54 -8.17
C ASP A 112 -2.10 26.64 -8.93
N ALA A 113 -2.86 27.41 -9.71
CA ALA A 113 -2.35 28.43 -10.63
C ALA A 113 -1.80 29.69 -9.94
N GLY A 114 -1.30 29.62 -8.71
CA GLY A 114 -0.98 30.83 -7.92
C GLY A 114 0.25 30.80 -7.02
N ALA A 115 0.87 29.65 -6.76
CA ALA A 115 2.08 29.60 -5.93
C ALA A 115 3.00 28.48 -6.40
N THR A 116 4.16 28.86 -6.94
CA THR A 116 5.28 27.94 -7.14
C THR A 116 5.80 27.53 -5.76
N PRO A 117 5.62 26.27 -5.32
CA PRO A 117 6.19 25.82 -4.06
C PRO A 117 7.71 25.97 -4.12
N SER A 118 8.34 26.39 -3.02
CA SER A 118 9.79 26.47 -2.95
C SER A 118 10.41 25.12 -3.34
N ILE A 119 11.59 25.17 -3.99
CA ILE A 119 12.30 23.98 -4.47
C ILE A 119 12.46 22.93 -3.34
N ILE A 120 12.66 23.39 -2.11
CA ILE A 120 12.75 22.56 -0.90
C ILE A 120 11.46 21.78 -0.63
N LYS A 121 10.28 22.42 -0.68
CA LYS A 121 8.99 21.72 -0.50
C LYS A 121 8.78 20.64 -1.56
N LYS A 122 9.20 20.92 -2.80
CA LYS A 122 9.11 19.96 -3.91
C LYS A 122 10.07 18.77 -3.69
N LEU A 123 11.32 19.03 -3.31
CA LEU A 123 12.31 18.00 -2.99
C LEU A 123 11.89 17.12 -1.82
N ILE A 124 11.38 17.70 -0.73
CA ILE A 124 10.91 16.94 0.44
C ILE A 124 9.71 16.06 0.07
N ARG A 125 8.76 16.58 -0.72
CA ARG A 125 7.58 15.83 -1.17
C ARG A 125 7.96 14.64 -2.04
N TRP A 126 8.83 14.83 -3.04
CA TRP A 126 9.26 13.75 -3.92
C TRP A 126 10.27 12.81 -3.26
N GLY A 127 11.14 13.32 -2.38
CA GLY A 127 12.07 12.52 -1.60
C GLY A 127 11.35 11.55 -0.66
N GLY A 128 10.31 12.00 0.03
CA GLY A 128 9.46 11.12 0.86
C GLY A 128 8.81 10.01 0.05
N VAL A 129 8.23 10.34 -1.11
CA VAL A 129 7.65 9.34 -2.03
C VAL A 129 8.70 8.33 -2.50
N VAL A 130 9.90 8.79 -2.88
CA VAL A 130 11.01 7.92 -3.31
C VAL A 130 11.45 6.99 -2.18
N VAL A 131 11.57 7.46 -0.94
CA VAL A 131 11.96 6.61 0.21
C VAL A 131 10.93 5.52 0.45
N VAL A 132 9.63 5.85 0.43
CA VAL A 132 8.56 4.84 0.61
C VAL A 132 8.56 3.82 -0.54
N ILE A 133 8.81 4.28 -1.78
CA ILE A 133 8.96 3.41 -2.95
C ILE A 133 10.11 2.41 -2.75
N PHE A 134 11.29 2.89 -2.39
CA PHE A 134 12.45 2.02 -2.19
C PHE A 134 12.24 1.07 -1.01
N GLY A 135 11.64 1.53 0.08
CA GLY A 135 11.30 0.69 1.22
C GLY A 135 10.36 -0.46 0.82
N HIS A 136 9.26 -0.14 0.12
CA HIS A 136 8.31 -1.14 -0.36
C HIS A 136 8.93 -2.14 -1.34
N PHE A 137 9.80 -1.66 -2.23
CA PHE A 137 10.52 -2.51 -3.18
C PHE A 137 11.52 -3.45 -2.50
N ILE A 138 12.36 -2.94 -1.59
CA ILE A 138 13.35 -3.74 -0.85
C ILE A 138 12.65 -4.84 -0.05
N TRP A 139 11.52 -4.52 0.59
CA TRP A 139 10.80 -5.47 1.42
C TRP A 139 10.12 -6.58 0.62
N ASN A 140 9.51 -6.23 -0.53
CA ASN A 140 8.99 -7.24 -1.46
C ASN A 140 10.12 -8.09 -2.07
N ALA A 141 11.29 -7.48 -2.36
CA ALA A 141 12.45 -8.22 -2.84
C ALA A 141 12.97 -9.20 -1.78
N ALA A 142 13.00 -8.81 -0.50
CA ALA A 142 13.39 -9.68 0.60
C ALA A 142 12.45 -10.89 0.73
N ALA A 143 11.13 -10.68 0.64
CA ALA A 143 10.17 -11.76 0.68
C ALA A 143 10.29 -12.72 -0.52
N ASN A 144 10.44 -12.18 -1.74
CA ASN A 144 10.68 -13.01 -2.94
C ASN A 144 12.01 -13.78 -2.86
N PHE A 145 13.04 -13.17 -2.24
CA PHE A 145 14.31 -13.85 -2.02
C PHE A 145 14.14 -15.02 -1.04
N ASN A 146 13.34 -14.89 0.01
CA ASN A 146 13.04 -15.99 0.93
C ASN A 146 12.40 -17.19 0.20
N PHE A 147 11.41 -16.95 -0.66
CA PHE A 147 10.81 -18.02 -1.47
C PHE A 147 11.82 -18.70 -2.41
N GLY A 148 12.74 -17.94 -3.01
CA GLY A 148 13.81 -18.51 -3.82
C GLY A 148 14.86 -19.27 -3.01
N TYR A 149 15.10 -18.86 -1.77
CA TYR A 149 16.11 -19.43 -0.87
C TYR A 149 15.66 -20.74 -0.23
N MET A 150 14.35 -20.98 -0.14
CA MET A 150 13.73 -22.24 0.30
C MET A 150 14.39 -23.48 -0.34
N TRP A 151 14.75 -23.38 -1.61
CA TRP A 151 15.31 -24.49 -2.38
C TRP A 151 16.84 -24.54 -2.40
N LYS A 152 17.52 -23.73 -1.58
CA LYS A 152 18.98 -23.57 -1.65
C LYS A 152 19.72 -24.89 -1.42
N ASP A 153 19.27 -25.68 -0.46
CA ASP A 153 19.93 -26.93 -0.07
C ASP A 153 19.45 -28.13 -0.92
N GLY A 154 18.62 -27.86 -1.94
CA GLY A 154 18.03 -28.85 -2.82
C GLY A 154 16.69 -29.40 -2.31
N LEU A 155 16.15 -30.37 -3.04
CA LEU A 155 14.93 -31.07 -2.63
C LEU A 155 15.21 -32.02 -1.46
N PRO A 156 14.29 -32.14 -0.48
CA PRO A 156 14.42 -33.10 0.59
C PRO A 156 14.41 -34.53 0.04
N LYS A 157 15.05 -35.46 0.77
CA LYS A 157 15.12 -36.87 0.37
C LYS A 157 13.85 -37.60 0.78
N GLU A 158 13.33 -38.44 -0.10
CA GLU A 158 12.19 -39.30 0.26
C GLU A 158 12.59 -40.40 1.27
N PRO A 159 11.68 -40.80 2.18
CA PRO A 159 10.36 -40.19 2.44
C PRO A 159 10.46 -38.95 3.33
N ILE A 160 9.65 -37.94 3.06
CA ILE A 160 9.71 -36.66 3.76
C ILE A 160 8.87 -36.77 5.03
N SER A 161 9.47 -36.43 6.17
CA SER A 161 8.75 -36.42 7.45
C SER A 161 7.77 -35.25 7.50
N VAL A 162 6.61 -35.44 8.13
CA VAL A 162 5.67 -34.32 8.30
C VAL A 162 6.25 -33.18 9.14
N SER A 163 7.19 -33.45 10.05
CA SER A 163 7.91 -32.39 10.77
C SER A 163 8.75 -31.49 9.84
N GLU A 164 9.41 -32.08 8.85
CA GLU A 164 10.21 -31.33 7.87
C GLU A 164 9.31 -30.52 6.94
N TYR A 165 8.22 -31.13 6.48
CA TYR A 165 7.19 -30.46 5.72
C TYR A 165 6.56 -29.26 6.48
N LEU A 166 6.17 -29.44 7.74
CA LEU A 166 5.58 -28.37 8.55
C LEU A 166 6.57 -27.24 8.85
N ALA A 167 7.87 -27.54 8.95
CA ALA A 167 8.89 -26.51 9.07
C ALA A 167 8.91 -25.61 7.83
N GLU A 168 8.81 -26.21 6.64
CA GLU A 168 8.74 -25.49 5.38
C GLU A 168 7.46 -24.67 5.24
N VAL A 169 6.30 -25.23 5.61
CA VAL A 169 5.03 -24.48 5.65
C VAL A 169 5.14 -23.25 6.55
N ASN A 170 5.73 -23.39 7.73
CA ASN A 170 5.93 -22.24 8.63
C ASN A 170 6.89 -21.20 8.05
N TYR A 171 7.92 -21.61 7.29
CA TYR A 171 8.79 -20.68 6.58
C TYR A 171 8.04 -19.86 5.51
N VAL A 172 7.11 -20.49 4.76
CA VAL A 172 6.23 -19.78 3.82
C VAL A 172 5.34 -18.77 4.58
N VAL A 173 4.77 -19.19 5.72
CA VAL A 173 3.93 -18.33 6.57
C VAL A 173 4.70 -17.11 7.08
N ASP A 174 5.91 -17.28 7.58
CA ASP A 174 6.75 -16.17 8.05
C ASP A 174 7.09 -15.20 6.92
N SER A 175 7.33 -15.74 5.72
CA SER A 175 7.55 -14.93 4.52
C SER A 175 6.29 -14.16 4.13
N MET A 176 5.10 -14.77 4.21
CA MET A 176 3.82 -14.09 3.98
C MET A 176 3.57 -12.97 4.98
N HIS A 177 3.79 -13.19 6.28
CA HIS A 177 3.68 -12.15 7.31
C HIS A 177 4.62 -10.97 7.03
N THR A 178 5.81 -11.23 6.49
CA THR A 178 6.76 -10.21 6.07
C THR A 178 6.19 -9.35 4.92
N ILE A 179 5.52 -9.96 3.94
CA ILE A 179 4.86 -9.26 2.81
C ILE A 179 3.67 -8.43 3.30
N VAL A 180 2.81 -9.00 4.15
CA VAL A 180 1.66 -8.31 4.74
C VAL A 180 2.12 -7.09 5.56
N GLY A 181 3.17 -7.26 6.37
CA GLY A 181 3.80 -6.17 7.11
C GLY A 181 4.28 -5.06 6.17
N ALA A 182 5.02 -5.42 5.12
CA ALA A 182 5.51 -4.47 4.12
C ALA A 182 4.38 -3.65 3.48
N ALA A 183 3.31 -4.33 3.08
CA ALA A 183 2.14 -3.74 2.45
C ALA A 183 1.50 -2.70 3.37
N ASN A 184 1.18 -3.10 4.60
CA ASN A 184 0.51 -2.27 5.58
C ASN A 184 1.34 -1.05 5.97
N TYR A 185 2.62 -1.23 6.29
CA TYR A 185 3.51 -0.10 6.63
C TYR A 185 3.67 0.88 5.48
N SER A 186 3.86 0.37 4.25
CA SER A 186 4.05 1.20 3.07
C SER A 186 2.81 2.05 2.80
N TYR A 187 1.61 1.46 2.92
CA TYR A 187 0.36 2.18 2.77
C TYR A 187 0.15 3.28 3.81
N VAL A 188 0.33 2.96 5.10
CA VAL A 188 0.11 3.91 6.19
C VAL A 188 1.08 5.09 6.07
N ILE A 189 2.38 4.82 5.86
CA ILE A 189 3.39 5.87 5.74
C ILE A 189 3.11 6.73 4.50
N CYS A 190 2.81 6.11 3.34
CA CYS A 190 2.55 6.86 2.12
C CYS A 190 1.33 7.78 2.26
N LEU A 191 0.24 7.26 2.84
CA LEU A 191 -0.99 8.03 3.05
C LEU A 191 -0.74 9.22 4.00
N VAL A 192 -0.04 9.00 5.12
CA VAL A 192 0.32 10.07 6.06
C VAL A 192 1.18 11.13 5.37
N MET A 193 2.20 10.73 4.62
CA MET A 193 3.06 11.68 3.89
C MET A 193 2.26 12.51 2.89
N ILE A 194 1.41 11.87 2.08
CA ILE A 194 0.58 12.56 1.09
C ILE A 194 -0.35 13.56 1.80
N LEU A 195 -1.00 13.15 2.89
CA LEU A 195 -1.89 14.04 3.64
C LEU A 195 -1.15 15.25 4.22
N LEU A 196 0.02 15.04 4.81
CA LEU A 196 0.88 16.12 5.31
C LEU A 196 1.23 17.09 4.17
N PHE A 197 1.63 16.59 3.01
CA PHE A 197 1.96 17.44 1.86
C PHE A 197 0.74 18.11 1.21
N SER A 198 -0.45 17.51 1.30
CA SER A 198 -1.69 18.13 0.80
C SER A 198 -2.13 19.34 1.64
N ARG A 199 -1.75 19.36 2.93
CA ARG A 199 -2.07 20.43 3.88
C ARG A 199 -1.07 21.59 3.82
N ILE A 200 0.15 21.33 3.36
CA ILE A 200 1.18 22.34 3.09
C ILE A 200 0.90 22.95 1.69
N ARG A 201 -0.17 23.73 1.57
CA ARG A 201 -0.36 24.68 0.46
C ARG A 201 0.32 26.00 0.80
#